data_AF-A0A7R9QKN8-F1
#
_entry.id   AF-A0A7R9QKN8-F1
#
_cell.length_a   1.000
_cell.length_b   1.000
_cell.length_c   1.000
_cell.angle_alpha   90.00
_cell.angle_beta   90.00
_cell.angle_gamma   90.00
#
_symmetry.space_group_name_H-M   'P 1'
#
loop_
_entity.id
_entity.type
_entity.pdbx_description
1 polymer ?
#
loop_
_entity_poly.entity_id
_entity_poly.type
_entity_poly.pdbx_seq_one_letter_code
_entity_poly.pdbx_strand_id
1 'polypeptide(L)'
;MNSKPMSSEQIERRAKYIAAINVNNYYIEHDGHILPNKPSIIEWHQTVKDTTIRPTDIWICGYMKSGNTWLSEIVSLIMADGVVDKVFNRSISERVPNITLAVHVDCNYSWFEGLTDPRITVNHLEIKYLPRFEGKEGKMIYIVRNPKDVCVSLYHFHHMIIAAIDWHDFYQLFLDGHT
;
A
#
# COMPACT_ATOMS: atom_id res chain seq x y z
N MET A 1 2.16 -0.45 21.75
CA MET A 1 3.43 -1.01 22.28
C MET A 1 4.39 0.14 22.42
N ASN A 2 4.97 0.37 23.60
CA ASN A 2 5.99 1.41 23.79
C ASN A 2 7.26 0.97 23.05
N SER A 3 7.56 1.59 21.92
CA SER A 3 8.81 1.37 21.21
C SER A 3 9.97 1.87 22.06
N LYS A 4 11.05 1.09 22.11
CA LYS A 4 12.31 1.53 22.70
C LYS A 4 12.79 2.77 21.92
N PRO A 5 13.28 3.83 22.58
CA PRO A 5 13.78 5.01 21.87
C PRO A 5 14.92 4.62 20.93
N MET A 6 14.90 5.18 19.72
CA MET A 6 15.90 4.93 18.68
C MET A 6 17.29 5.39 19.11
N SER A 7 18.33 4.66 18.70
CA SER A 7 19.71 5.11 18.86
C SER A 7 20.04 6.29 17.93
N SER A 8 21.09 7.05 18.23
CA SER A 8 21.56 8.14 17.36
C SER A 8 21.88 7.67 15.94
N GLU A 9 22.42 6.46 15.79
CA GLU A 9 22.70 5.85 14.49
C GLU A 9 21.41 5.54 13.71
N GLN A 10 20.39 4.98 14.38
CA GLN A 10 19.09 4.72 13.76
C GLN A 10 18.42 6.01 13.31
N ILE A 11 18.51 7.08 14.10
CA ILE A 11 17.98 8.40 13.75
C ILE A 11 18.67 8.94 12.49
N GLU A 12 20.01 8.88 12.43
CA GLU A 12 20.77 9.36 11.28
C GLU A 12 20.44 8.58 10.00
N ARG A 13 20.41 7.24 10.08
CA ARG A 13 20.06 6.36 8.95
C ARG A 13 18.66 6.66 8.43
N ARG A 14 17.70 6.82 9.34
CA ARG A 14 16.31 7.14 8.98
C ARG A 14 16.19 8.53 8.37
N ALA A 15 16.92 9.52 8.89
CA ALA A 15 16.98 10.85 8.29
C ALA A 15 17.54 10.83 6.86
N LYS A 16 18.59 10.04 6.60
CA LYS A 16 19.13 9.83 5.25
C LYS A 16 18.10 9.22 4.30
N TYR A 17 17.40 8.18 4.75
CA TYR A 17 16.34 7.57 3.96
C TYR A 17 15.20 8.53 3.66
N ILE A 18 14.70 9.24 4.68
CA ILE A 18 13.67 10.26 4.51
C ILE A 18 14.15 11.29 3.48
N ALA A 19 15.37 11.83 3.61
CA ALA A 19 15.91 12.76 2.63
C ALA A 19 15.95 12.17 1.20
N ALA A 20 16.28 10.89 1.05
CA ALA A 20 16.31 10.20 -0.23
C ALA A 20 14.92 9.99 -0.84
N ILE A 21 13.90 9.68 -0.04
CA ILE A 21 12.52 9.48 -0.51
C ILE A 21 11.70 10.77 -0.59
N ASN A 22 12.12 11.81 0.12
CA ASN A 22 11.39 13.05 0.32
C ASN A 22 11.96 14.22 -0.50
N VAL A 23 12.56 13.93 -1.66
CA VAL A 23 13.20 14.93 -2.55
C VAL A 23 12.26 16.10 -2.90
N ASN A 24 10.94 15.88 -2.82
CA ASN A 24 9.90 16.87 -3.11
C ASN A 24 8.95 17.16 -1.93
N ASN A 25 9.35 16.88 -0.68
CA ASN A 25 8.47 17.03 0.51
C ASN A 25 7.16 16.22 0.44
N TYR A 26 7.13 15.10 -0.28
CA TYR A 26 5.97 14.21 -0.40
C TYR A 26 5.67 13.37 0.84
N TYR A 27 6.53 13.33 1.86
CA TYR A 27 6.38 12.49 3.04
C TYR A 27 6.58 13.27 4.35
N ILE A 28 5.82 12.90 5.38
CA ILE A 28 5.93 13.35 6.79
C ILE A 28 6.10 12.15 7.70
N GLU A 29 6.67 12.39 8.87
CA GLU A 29 6.63 11.44 9.96
C GLU A 29 5.37 11.67 10.81
N HIS A 30 4.62 10.60 11.07
CA HIS A 30 3.48 10.60 11.98
C HIS A 30 3.42 9.26 12.74
N ASP A 31 3.39 9.31 14.07
CA ASP A 31 3.38 8.13 14.96
C ASP A 31 4.48 7.08 14.66
N GLY A 32 5.67 7.54 14.25
CA GLY A 32 6.80 6.66 13.91
C GLY A 32 6.76 6.06 12.49
N HIS A 33 5.70 6.35 11.74
CA HIS A 33 5.54 5.92 10.36
C HIS A 33 5.86 7.06 9.38
N ILE A 34 6.39 6.72 8.23
CA ILE A 34 6.58 7.66 7.12
C ILE A 34 5.31 7.60 6.27
N LEU A 35 4.55 8.69 6.26
CA LEU A 35 3.29 8.82 5.54
C LEU A 35 3.40 9.90 4.47
N PRO A 36 2.55 9.89 3.44
CA PRO A 36 2.48 11.00 2.51
C PRO A 36 2.17 12.32 3.24
N ASN A 37 2.91 13.39 2.91
CA ASN A 37 2.74 14.76 3.42
C ASN A 37 1.49 15.41 2.83
N LYS A 38 0.34 14.94 3.29
CA LYS A 38 -0.97 15.47 2.90
C LYS A 38 -1.74 15.82 4.18
N PRO A 39 -2.37 17.00 4.26
CA PRO A 39 -3.08 17.45 5.46
C PRO A 39 -4.12 16.45 5.98
N SER A 40 -4.67 15.61 5.10
CA SER A 40 -5.74 14.66 5.38
C SER A 40 -5.31 13.19 5.35
N ILE A 41 -4.01 12.85 5.42
CA ILE A 41 -3.59 11.43 5.33
C ILE A 41 -4.18 10.55 6.45
N ILE A 42 -4.30 11.10 7.65
CA ILE A 42 -4.92 10.41 8.78
C ILE A 42 -6.42 10.23 8.52
N GLU A 43 -7.09 11.28 8.06
CA GLU A 43 -8.51 11.25 7.68
C GLU A 43 -8.76 10.26 6.54
N TRP A 44 -7.83 10.13 5.60
CA TRP A 44 -7.87 9.15 4.53
C TRP A 44 -7.82 7.73 5.08
N HIS A 45 -6.86 7.42 5.97
CA HIS A 45 -6.79 6.10 6.61
C HIS A 45 -8.08 5.76 7.37
N GLN A 46 -8.67 6.73 8.08
CA GLN A 46 -9.96 6.51 8.75
C GLN A 46 -11.10 6.31 7.75
N THR A 47 -11.12 7.09 6.66
CA THR A 47 -12.11 6.96 5.58
C THR A 47 -12.06 5.58 4.94
N VAL A 48 -10.85 5.05 4.67
CA VAL A 48 -10.65 3.69 4.17
C VAL A 48 -11.15 2.65 5.17
N LYS A 49 -10.84 2.84 6.46
CA LYS A 49 -11.25 1.93 7.53
C LYS A 49 -12.78 1.86 7.70
N ASP A 50 -13.46 2.99 7.51
CA ASP A 50 -14.89 3.17 7.74
C ASP A 50 -15.72 3.10 6.44
N THR A 51 -15.09 2.78 5.31
CA THR A 51 -15.75 2.69 3.99
C THR A 51 -16.89 1.67 3.98
N THR A 52 -17.88 1.94 3.13
CA THR A 52 -18.99 1.00 2.94
C THR A 52 -18.53 -0.18 2.11
N ILE A 53 -18.59 -1.39 2.69
CA ILE A 53 -18.34 -2.64 1.98
C ILE A 53 -19.62 -3.13 1.31
N ARG A 54 -19.58 -3.28 -0.01
CA ARG A 54 -20.65 -3.88 -0.82
C ARG A 54 -20.50 -5.40 -0.88
N PRO A 55 -21.59 -6.16 -1.10
CA PRO A 55 -21.52 -7.62 -1.19
C PRO A 55 -20.58 -8.17 -2.27
N THR A 56 -20.37 -7.41 -3.34
CA THR A 56 -19.55 -7.79 -4.50
C THR A 56 -18.12 -7.26 -4.42
N ASP A 57 -17.77 -6.53 -3.37
CA ASP A 57 -16.42 -5.96 -3.21
C ASP A 57 -15.37 -7.05 -3.01
N ILE A 58 -14.19 -6.81 -3.60
CA ILE A 58 -12.99 -7.62 -3.39
C ILE A 58 -11.82 -6.70 -3.02
N TRP A 59 -11.32 -6.85 -1.81
CA TRP A 59 -10.18 -6.10 -1.29
C TRP A 59 -8.96 -6.98 -1.21
N ILE A 60 -7.96 -6.68 -2.03
CA ILE A 60 -6.65 -7.30 -1.99
C ILE A 60 -5.79 -6.50 -1.01
N CYS A 61 -5.39 -7.12 0.09
CA CYS A 61 -4.64 -6.46 1.15
C CYS A 61 -3.30 -7.15 1.34
N GLY A 62 -2.26 -6.39 1.67
CA GLY A 62 -0.96 -6.97 1.97
C GLY A 62 0.14 -5.94 1.87
N TYR A 63 1.27 -6.21 2.54
CA TYR A 63 2.42 -5.32 2.48
C TYR A 63 2.94 -5.19 1.04
N MET A 64 3.49 -4.02 0.70
CA MET A 64 3.98 -3.74 -0.64
C MET A 64 5.02 -4.80 -1.08
N LYS A 65 5.04 -5.13 -2.37
CA LYS A 65 5.94 -6.16 -2.96
C LYS A 65 5.74 -7.61 -2.50
N SER A 66 4.64 -7.90 -1.81
CA SER A 66 4.27 -9.28 -1.42
C SER A 66 3.66 -10.13 -2.54
N GLY A 67 3.56 -9.61 -3.77
CA GLY A 67 2.90 -10.29 -4.91
C GLY A 67 1.54 -9.71 -5.30
N ASN A 68 1.21 -8.52 -4.80
CA ASN A 68 -0.11 -7.89 -5.00
C ASN A 68 -0.51 -7.76 -6.48
N THR A 69 0.39 -7.32 -7.36
CA THR A 69 0.15 -7.22 -8.81
C THR A 69 -0.26 -8.56 -9.43
N TRP A 70 0.43 -9.64 -9.07
CA TRP A 70 0.14 -10.97 -9.59
C TRP A 70 -1.23 -11.47 -9.11
N LEU A 71 -1.53 -11.26 -7.83
CA LEU A 71 -2.83 -11.60 -7.25
C LEU A 71 -3.97 -10.78 -7.89
N SER A 72 -3.77 -9.49 -8.14
CA SER A 72 -4.73 -8.63 -8.84
C SER A 72 -5.05 -9.13 -10.26
N GLU A 73 -4.06 -9.65 -10.99
CA GLU A 73 -4.31 -10.24 -12.31
C GLU A 73 -5.08 -11.57 -12.22
N ILE A 74 -4.72 -12.43 -11.27
CA ILE A 74 -5.47 -13.68 -11.02
C ILE A 74 -6.93 -13.39 -10.69
N VAL A 75 -7.18 -12.46 -9.76
CA VAL A 75 -8.54 -12.06 -9.39
C VAL A 75 -9.28 -11.47 -10.59
N SER A 76 -8.63 -10.60 -11.38
CA SER A 76 -9.25 -10.02 -12.58
C SER A 76 -9.65 -11.10 -13.60
N LEU A 77 -8.83 -12.13 -13.80
CA LEU A 77 -9.13 -13.26 -14.68
C LEU A 77 -10.26 -14.12 -14.13
N ILE A 78 -10.30 -14.38 -12.82
CA ILE A 78 -11.41 -15.12 -12.18
C ILE A 78 -12.72 -14.36 -12.39
N MET A 79 -12.73 -13.05 -12.18
CA MET A 79 -13.92 -12.20 -12.38
C MET A 79 -14.35 -12.07 -13.84
N ALA A 80 -13.47 -12.45 -14.78
CA ALA A 80 -13.73 -12.45 -16.21
C ALA A 80 -14.01 -13.87 -16.78
N ASP A 81 -14.25 -14.87 -15.92
CA ASP A 81 -14.42 -16.28 -16.31
C ASP A 81 -13.23 -16.84 -17.12
N GLY A 82 -12.02 -16.36 -16.81
CA GLY A 82 -10.80 -16.73 -17.53
C GLY A 82 -10.65 -16.10 -18.92
N VAL A 83 -11.56 -15.21 -19.33
CA VAL A 83 -11.51 -14.57 -20.65
C VAL A 83 -10.48 -13.43 -20.66
N VAL A 84 -9.29 -13.73 -21.18
CA VAL A 84 -8.12 -12.83 -21.20
C VAL A 84 -8.41 -11.47 -21.85
N ASP A 85 -9.13 -11.45 -22.97
CA ASP A 85 -9.41 -10.22 -23.73
C ASP A 85 -10.27 -9.21 -22.95
N LYS A 86 -11.06 -9.67 -21.96
CA LYS A 86 -11.85 -8.79 -21.07
C LYS A 86 -10.97 -8.09 -20.03
N VAL A 87 -9.77 -8.61 -19.76
CA VAL A 87 -8.85 -8.13 -18.73
C VAL A 87 -7.75 -7.28 -19.33
N PHE A 88 -7.07 -7.76 -20.36
CA PHE A 88 -5.87 -7.10 -20.92
C PHE A 88 -6.17 -5.98 -21.92
N ASN A 89 -7.45 -5.65 -22.11
CA ASN A 89 -7.88 -4.45 -22.83
C ASN A 89 -7.75 -3.15 -21.99
N ARG A 90 -7.47 -3.26 -20.69
CA ARG A 90 -7.31 -2.16 -19.74
C ARG A 90 -6.12 -2.39 -18.84
N SER A 91 -5.49 -1.30 -18.41
CA SER A 91 -4.39 -1.38 -17.45
C SER A 91 -4.86 -1.94 -16.11
N ILE A 92 -3.93 -2.54 -15.36
CA ILE A 92 -4.24 -3.04 -14.01
C ILE A 92 -4.72 -1.93 -13.08
N SER A 93 -4.20 -0.71 -13.23
CA SER A 93 -4.57 0.43 -12.39
C SER A 93 -6.03 0.87 -12.60
N GLU A 94 -6.58 0.65 -13.79
CA GLU A 94 -8.00 0.91 -14.08
C GLU A 94 -8.92 -0.20 -13.57
N ARG A 95 -8.44 -1.45 -13.56
CA ARG A 95 -9.22 -2.61 -13.12
C ARG A 95 -9.18 -2.83 -11.61
N VAL A 96 -8.02 -2.61 -11.00
CA VAL A 96 -7.73 -2.83 -9.59
C VAL A 96 -7.00 -1.59 -9.05
N PRO A 97 -7.70 -0.48 -8.87
CA PRO A 97 -7.10 0.75 -8.38
C PRO A 97 -6.47 0.57 -7.00
N ASN A 98 -5.32 1.20 -6.79
CA ASN A 98 -4.56 1.14 -5.54
C ASN A 98 -4.97 2.29 -4.62
N ILE A 99 -5.70 1.96 -3.55
CA ILE A 99 -6.21 2.95 -2.58
C ILE A 99 -5.07 3.65 -1.83
N THR A 100 -3.98 2.94 -1.54
CA THR A 100 -2.82 3.52 -0.87
C THR A 100 -2.09 4.51 -1.79
N LEU A 101 -1.98 4.18 -3.09
CA LEU A 101 -1.34 5.07 -4.06
C LEU A 101 -2.21 6.30 -4.40
N ALA A 102 -3.54 6.19 -4.33
CA ALA A 102 -4.46 7.29 -4.65
C ALA A 102 -4.22 8.56 -3.80
N VAL A 103 -3.70 8.40 -2.58
CA VAL A 103 -3.25 9.51 -1.73
C VAL A 103 -2.16 10.36 -2.40
N HIS A 104 -1.26 9.74 -3.15
CA HIS A 104 -0.10 10.40 -3.73
C HIS A 104 -0.44 11.28 -4.94
N VAL A 105 -1.64 11.13 -5.50
CA VAL A 105 -2.10 11.84 -6.71
C VAL A 105 -3.26 12.80 -6.44
N ASP A 106 -3.50 13.18 -5.18
CA ASP A 106 -4.55 14.12 -4.75
C ASP A 106 -5.98 13.70 -5.18
N CYS A 107 -6.22 12.40 -5.27
CA CYS A 107 -7.54 11.89 -5.60
C CYS A 107 -8.44 11.84 -4.35
N ASN A 108 -9.63 12.47 -4.40
CA ASN A 108 -10.63 12.40 -3.33
C ASN A 108 -11.28 11.00 -3.25
N TYR A 109 -11.34 10.38 -2.06
CA TYR A 109 -11.87 9.03 -1.83
C TYR A 109 -13.24 8.76 -2.48
N SER A 110 -14.05 9.78 -2.70
CA SER A 110 -15.32 9.68 -3.42
C SER A 110 -15.22 9.00 -4.80
N TRP A 111 -14.06 9.03 -5.47
CA TRP A 111 -13.85 8.29 -6.72
C TRP A 111 -14.06 6.77 -6.54
N PHE A 112 -13.65 6.21 -5.40
CA PHE A 112 -13.78 4.78 -5.10
C PHE A 112 -15.25 4.41 -4.83
N GLU A 113 -15.97 5.28 -4.12
CA GLU A 113 -17.41 5.09 -3.90
C GLU A 113 -18.22 5.24 -5.20
N GLY A 114 -17.72 6.00 -6.18
CA GLY A 114 -18.32 6.12 -7.51
C GLY A 114 -18.11 4.93 -8.44
N LEU A 115 -17.27 3.95 -8.09
CA LEU A 115 -17.03 2.77 -8.94
C LEU A 115 -18.27 1.88 -9.03
N THR A 116 -18.45 1.27 -10.20
CA THR A 116 -19.47 0.25 -10.46
C THR A 116 -19.07 -1.10 -9.87
N ASP A 117 -20.06 -1.90 -9.48
CA ASP A 117 -19.84 -3.26 -9.00
C ASP A 117 -19.43 -4.22 -10.14
N PRO A 118 -18.61 -5.25 -9.85
CA PRO A 118 -17.88 -5.47 -8.60
C PRO A 118 -16.68 -4.50 -8.47
N ARG A 119 -16.45 -3.95 -7.27
CA ARG A 119 -15.25 -3.14 -7.00
C ARG A 119 -14.11 -4.04 -6.57
N ILE A 120 -13.01 -4.05 -7.32
CA ILE A 120 -11.78 -4.76 -6.98
C ILE A 120 -10.72 -3.71 -6.65
N THR A 121 -10.07 -3.80 -5.51
CA THR A 121 -9.05 -2.82 -5.11
C THR A 121 -7.87 -3.48 -4.41
N VAL A 122 -6.73 -2.80 -4.43
CA VAL A 122 -5.53 -3.18 -3.67
C VAL A 122 -5.18 -2.12 -2.62
N ASN A 123 -4.78 -2.58 -1.44
CA ASN A 123 -4.46 -1.75 -0.29
C ASN A 123 -3.20 -2.28 0.46
N HIS A 124 -2.28 -1.38 0.80
CA HIS A 124 -1.05 -1.66 1.56
C HIS A 124 -1.07 -1.07 2.97
N LEU A 125 -2.19 -0.50 3.41
CA LEU A 125 -2.32 0.05 4.76
C LEU A 125 -2.13 -1.02 5.83
N GLU A 126 -1.65 -0.59 7.00
CA GLU A 126 -1.58 -1.44 8.18
C GLU A 126 -2.93 -2.04 8.54
N ILE A 127 -2.91 -3.22 9.17
CA ILE A 127 -4.11 -3.97 9.58
C ILE A 127 -5.10 -3.09 10.36
N LYS A 128 -4.62 -2.17 11.20
CA LYS A 128 -5.46 -1.27 12.02
C LYS A 128 -6.29 -0.24 11.22
N TYR A 129 -5.93 -0.02 9.95
CA TYR A 129 -6.59 0.89 9.00
C TYR A 129 -7.26 0.15 7.84
N LEU A 130 -7.26 -1.19 7.83
CA LEU A 130 -8.03 -1.93 6.84
C LEU A 130 -9.53 -1.75 7.07
N PRO A 131 -10.36 -1.85 6.00
CA PRO A 131 -11.80 -1.79 6.16
C PRO A 131 -12.34 -2.88 7.09
N ARG A 132 -13.42 -2.56 7.80
CA ARG A 132 -14.11 -3.48 8.71
C ARG A 132 -15.12 -4.35 7.96
N PHE A 133 -14.84 -5.64 7.87
CA PHE A 133 -15.67 -6.64 7.17
C PHE A 133 -16.63 -7.39 8.10
N GLU A 134 -16.64 -7.10 9.40
CA GLU A 134 -17.51 -7.78 10.36
C GLU A 134 -18.99 -7.62 9.97
N GLY A 135 -19.65 -8.75 9.70
CA GLY A 135 -21.05 -8.79 9.25
C GLY A 135 -21.28 -8.29 7.81
N LYS A 136 -20.24 -8.24 6.96
CA LYS A 136 -20.32 -7.84 5.55
C LYS A 136 -20.10 -9.04 4.62
N GLU A 137 -20.67 -8.99 3.42
CA GLU A 137 -20.59 -10.08 2.42
C GLU A 137 -19.42 -9.91 1.41
N GLY A 138 -18.83 -8.72 1.35
CA GLY A 138 -17.63 -8.48 0.56
C GLY A 138 -16.46 -9.37 1.00
N LYS A 139 -15.45 -9.51 0.15
CA LYS A 139 -14.31 -10.41 0.38
C LYS A 139 -13.02 -9.62 0.58
N MET A 140 -12.21 -10.06 1.54
CA MET A 140 -10.82 -9.62 1.69
C MET A 140 -9.88 -10.78 1.39
N ILE A 141 -8.90 -10.55 0.52
CA ILE A 141 -7.81 -11.48 0.23
C ILE A 141 -6.53 -10.85 0.78
N TYR A 142 -6.02 -11.37 1.89
CA TYR A 142 -4.78 -10.88 2.48
C TYR A 142 -3.59 -11.72 2.02
N ILE A 143 -2.59 -11.11 1.38
CA ILE A 143 -1.37 -11.78 0.92
C ILE A 143 -0.19 -11.50 1.87
N VAL A 144 0.50 -12.57 2.24
CA VAL A 144 1.76 -12.53 2.97
C VAL A 144 2.86 -13.17 2.15
N ARG A 145 4.08 -12.62 2.27
CA ARG A 145 5.29 -13.17 1.67
C ARG A 145 6.39 -13.16 2.72
N ASN A 146 7.35 -14.08 2.59
CA ASN A 146 8.53 -14.10 3.46
C ASN A 146 9.17 -12.69 3.51
N PRO A 147 9.32 -12.09 4.70
CA PRO A 147 9.78 -10.71 4.84
C PRO A 147 11.19 -10.49 4.28
N LYS A 148 12.04 -11.54 4.24
CA LYS A 148 13.37 -11.48 3.62
C LYS A 148 13.27 -11.21 2.11
N ASP A 149 12.34 -11.88 1.43
CA ASP A 149 12.12 -11.69 0.00
C ASP A 149 11.42 -10.36 -0.30
N VAL A 150 10.51 -9.94 0.58
CA VAL A 150 9.86 -8.63 0.52
C VAL A 150 10.90 -7.52 0.60
N CYS A 151 11.81 -7.58 1.57
CA CYS A 151 12.88 -6.59 1.74
C CYS A 151 13.71 -6.41 0.46
N VAL A 152 14.18 -7.50 -0.14
CA VAL A 152 14.94 -7.46 -1.40
C VAL A 152 14.12 -6.85 -2.53
N SER A 153 12.86 -7.27 -2.69
CA SER A 153 11.99 -6.74 -3.74
C SER A 153 11.64 -5.26 -3.54
N LEU A 154 11.46 -4.83 -2.30
CA LEU A 154 11.18 -3.45 -1.91
C LEU A 154 12.38 -2.55 -2.18
N TYR A 155 13.59 -3.01 -1.83
CA TYR A 155 14.84 -2.31 -2.13
C TYR A 155 14.98 -2.01 -3.63
N HIS A 156 14.86 -3.04 -4.47
CA HIS A 156 14.97 -2.87 -5.92
C HIS A 156 13.85 -1.99 -6.50
N PHE A 157 12.64 -2.07 -5.94
CA PHE A 157 11.55 -1.18 -6.33
C PHE A 157 11.88 0.28 -6.00
N HIS A 158 12.33 0.59 -4.78
CA HIS A 158 12.71 1.95 -4.39
C HIS A 158 13.83 2.52 -5.27
N HIS A 159 14.83 1.69 -5.62
CA HIS A 159 15.90 2.07 -6.56
C HIS A 159 15.39 2.42 -7.95
N MET A 160 14.31 1.78 -8.40
CA MET A 160 13.69 2.04 -9.70
C MET A 160 12.95 3.38 -9.73
N ILE A 161 12.32 3.79 -8.62
CA ILE A 161 11.35 4.90 -8.61
C ILE A 161 11.79 6.16 -7.85
N ILE A 162 12.78 6.10 -6.96
CA ILE A 162 13.13 7.21 -6.05
C ILE A 162 14.60 7.62 -6.20
N ALA A 163 15.53 6.94 -5.53
CA ALA A 163 16.96 7.24 -5.49
C ALA A 163 17.72 6.15 -4.70
N ALA A 164 19.04 6.06 -4.89
CA ALA A 164 19.87 4.97 -4.37
C ALA A 164 20.25 5.14 -2.89
N ILE A 165 19.51 4.48 -2.00
CA ILE A 165 19.96 4.14 -0.64
C ILE A 165 20.80 2.87 -0.70
N ASP A 166 21.91 2.76 0.03
CA ASP A 166 22.66 1.51 0.01
C ASP A 166 21.85 0.37 0.66
N TRP A 167 22.19 -0.87 0.28
CA TRP A 167 21.49 -2.06 0.78
C TRP A 167 21.55 -2.19 2.30
N HIS A 168 22.67 -1.85 2.93
CA HIS A 168 22.83 -2.04 4.37
C HIS A 168 21.91 -1.11 5.14
N ASP A 169 21.88 0.18 4.78
CA ASP A 169 21.00 1.15 5.41
C ASP A 169 19.52 0.83 5.13
N PHE A 170 19.17 0.45 3.90
CA PHE A 170 17.80 0.02 3.59
C PHE A 170 17.37 -1.20 4.42
N TYR A 171 18.22 -2.22 4.51
CA TYR A 171 17.93 -3.44 5.25
C TYR A 171 17.68 -3.17 6.73
N GLN A 172 18.48 -2.30 7.35
CA GLN A 172 18.28 -1.93 8.75
C GLN A 172 17.00 -1.14 8.95
N LEU A 173 16.66 -0.22 8.05
CA LEU A 173 15.39 0.48 8.09
C LEU A 173 14.20 -0.46 7.95
N PHE A 174 14.31 -1.47 7.09
CA PHE A 174 13.27 -2.48 6.92
C PHE A 174 13.06 -3.28 8.22
N LEU A 175 14.13 -3.71 8.88
CA LEU A 175 14.05 -4.41 10.17
C LEU A 175 13.48 -3.54 11.28
N ASP A 176 13.79 -2.25 11.28
CA ASP A 176 13.30 -1.28 12.26
C ASP A 176 11.85 -0.82 11.97
N GLY A 177 11.25 -1.23 10.84
CA GLY A 177 9.88 -0.89 10.46
C GLY A 177 9.72 0.53 9.88
N HIS A 178 10.76 1.03 9.23
CA HIS A 178 10.86 2.39 8.71
C HIS A 178 10.91 2.49 7.18
N THR A 179 10.48 1.43 6.47
CA THR A 179 10.38 1.37 5.00
C THR A 179 8.96 1.24 4.49
#